data_AF-A0A532CJU2-F1
#
_entry.id   AF-A0A532CJU2-F1
#
_cell.length_a   1.000
_cell.length_b   1.000
_cell.length_c   1.000
_cell.angle_alpha   90.00
_cell.angle_beta   90.00
_cell.angle_gamma   90.00
#
_symmetry.space_group_name_H-M   'P 1'
#
loop_
_entity.id
_entity.type
_entity.pdbx_description
1 polymer ?
#
loop_
_entity_poly.entity_id
_entity_poly.type
_entity_poly.pdbx_seq_one_letter_code
_entity_poly.pdbx_strand_id
1 'polypeptide(L)'
;MQGKDPFFALLGLFILGTVFLFCGESSVTSPPPVALEKPVETPLSTQKIIESRPSPVPPPASSVPASAVLKKKIDELLMGTTMMFRINSATLLPEGNAVLNSVATILQEDPTAAFEVGGHTDNVGSEPTNQILSAQRAKAVIDYLISKGIVADRLASKGYGASRPITENSTEEGRQQNRQIEFSIRTKGAQS
;
A
#
# COMPACT_ATOMS: atom_id res chain seq x y z
N MET A 1 35.93 -58.70 -0.90
CA MET A 1 34.97 -57.61 -1.15
C MET A 1 35.78 -56.42 -1.69
N GLN A 2 36.19 -56.32 -2.97
CA GLN A 2 35.43 -56.42 -4.23
C GLN A 2 34.08 -55.70 -4.11
N GLY A 3 33.74 -54.62 -4.83
CA GLY A 3 34.23 -54.19 -6.15
C GLY A 3 34.42 -52.67 -6.28
N LYS A 4 35.24 -52.36 -7.28
CA LYS A 4 35.62 -51.04 -7.76
C LYS A 4 35.37 -51.17 -9.26
N ASP A 5 34.32 -50.56 -9.76
CA ASP A 5 33.94 -50.65 -11.17
C ASP A 5 34.14 -49.29 -11.83
N PRO A 6 35.17 -49.13 -12.67
CA PRO A 6 35.29 -48.03 -13.62
C PRO A 6 35.06 -48.59 -15.03
N PHE A 7 33.96 -48.26 -15.71
CA PHE A 7 33.85 -48.60 -17.14
C PHE A 7 33.16 -47.51 -17.98
N PHE A 8 33.98 -46.83 -18.80
CA PHE A 8 33.82 -46.55 -20.24
C PHE A 8 32.46 -46.02 -20.75
N ALA A 9 32.39 -44.75 -21.16
CA ALA A 9 32.65 -44.31 -22.54
C ALA A 9 31.56 -44.73 -23.56
N LEU A 10 30.73 -43.78 -24.01
CA LEU A 10 30.41 -43.69 -25.44
C LEU A 10 30.03 -42.26 -25.85
N LEU A 11 30.82 -41.81 -26.82
CA LEU A 11 30.67 -40.72 -27.77
C LEU A 11 29.24 -40.58 -28.35
N GLY A 12 28.77 -39.33 -28.45
CA GLY A 12 27.51 -38.99 -29.11
C GLY A 12 27.50 -37.56 -29.64
N LEU A 13 28.43 -37.26 -30.55
CA LEU A 13 28.40 -36.06 -31.39
C LEU A 13 27.35 -36.28 -32.50
N PHE A 14 26.31 -35.45 -32.55
CA PHE A 14 25.47 -35.30 -33.74
C PHE A 14 25.28 -33.81 -34.03
N ILE A 15 26.02 -33.34 -35.03
CA ILE A 15 25.83 -32.08 -35.72
C ILE A 15 24.84 -32.33 -36.86
N LEU A 16 23.73 -31.58 -36.87
CA LEU A 16 23.00 -31.12 -38.06
C LEU A 16 21.95 -30.14 -37.50
N GLY A 17 22.04 -28.83 -37.67
CA GLY A 17 22.14 -28.16 -38.96
C GLY A 17 20.75 -27.61 -39.30
N THR A 18 20.43 -26.42 -38.81
CA THR A 18 19.52 -25.50 -39.50
C THR A 18 19.72 -24.09 -38.96
N VAL A 19 20.53 -23.34 -39.73
CA VAL A 19 20.56 -21.88 -39.71
C VAL A 19 19.21 -21.39 -40.21
N PHE A 20 18.36 -20.88 -39.32
CA PHE A 20 17.26 -20.01 -39.73
C PHE A 20 17.74 -18.56 -39.68
N LEU A 21 18.41 -18.17 -40.76
CA LEU A 21 18.48 -16.79 -41.21
C LEU A 21 17.08 -16.39 -41.70
N PHE A 22 16.26 -15.87 -40.79
CA PHE A 22 15.10 -15.08 -41.18
C PHE A 22 15.44 -13.61 -40.99
N CYS A 23 16.10 -13.05 -42.00
CA CYS A 23 16.12 -11.62 -42.24
C CYS A 23 14.74 -11.27 -42.81
N GLY A 24 13.85 -10.75 -41.96
CA GLY A 24 12.55 -10.20 -42.34
C GLY A 24 12.57 -8.70 -42.11
N GLU A 25 12.83 -7.97 -43.18
CA GLU A 25 12.88 -6.52 -43.28
C GLU A 25 11.47 -5.93 -43.50
N SER A 26 11.19 -4.81 -42.84
CA SER A 26 10.13 -3.83 -43.12
C SER A 26 8.67 -4.29 -42.93
N SER A 27 7.86 -3.64 -42.10
CA SER A 27 7.50 -2.24 -42.29
C SER A 27 6.92 -1.64 -41.02
N VAL A 28 7.51 -0.54 -40.57
CA VAL A 28 6.91 0.39 -39.61
C VAL A 28 5.74 1.08 -40.31
N THR A 29 4.50 0.64 -40.04
CA THR A 29 3.32 1.42 -40.43
C THR A 29 2.97 2.32 -39.26
N SER A 30 3.48 3.55 -39.31
CA SER A 30 3.01 4.65 -38.47
C SER A 30 1.51 4.87 -38.71
N PRO A 31 0.68 5.03 -37.66
CA PRO A 31 -0.69 5.49 -37.86
C PRO A 31 -0.69 6.92 -38.44
N PRO A 32 -1.65 7.25 -39.32
CA PRO A 32 -1.74 8.57 -39.93
C PRO A 32 -2.01 9.67 -38.88
N PRO A 33 -1.52 10.91 -39.09
CA PRO A 33 -1.84 12.04 -38.24
C PRO A 33 -3.31 12.42 -38.41
N VAL A 34 -4.12 12.24 -37.36
CA VAL A 34 -5.50 12.73 -37.35
C VAL A 34 -5.45 14.26 -37.24
N ALA A 35 -5.94 14.90 -38.31
CA ALA A 35 -5.98 16.33 -38.48
C ALA A 35 -6.85 17.02 -37.43
N LEU A 36 -6.42 18.24 -37.09
CA LEU A 36 -7.13 19.24 -36.32
C LEU A 36 -8.43 19.64 -37.04
N GLU A 37 -9.58 19.28 -36.48
CA GLU A 37 -10.84 19.99 -36.77
C GLU A 37 -11.28 20.75 -35.50
N LYS A 38 -11.23 22.08 -35.58
CA LYS A 38 -12.00 23.00 -34.72
C LYS A 38 -13.23 23.47 -35.52
N PRO A 39 -14.16 24.23 -34.93
CA PRO A 39 -15.17 23.87 -33.94
C PRO A 39 -16.58 24.04 -34.55
N VAL A 40 -17.56 23.22 -34.14
CA VAL A 40 -18.98 23.53 -34.37
C VAL A 40 -19.67 23.69 -33.04
N GLU A 41 -20.04 24.93 -32.77
CA GLU A 41 -20.84 25.38 -31.64
C GLU A 41 -22.35 25.16 -31.92
N THR A 42 -23.07 24.71 -30.87
CA THR A 42 -24.42 25.17 -30.44
C THR A 42 -25.64 24.57 -31.19
N PRO A 43 -26.82 24.27 -30.55
CA PRO A 43 -27.35 24.82 -29.29
C PRO A 43 -27.82 23.85 -28.18
N LEU A 44 -27.85 24.47 -27.00
CA LEU A 44 -28.62 24.20 -25.78
C LEU A 44 -29.95 23.44 -25.99
N SER A 45 -30.11 22.30 -25.31
CA SER A 45 -31.44 21.75 -24.98
C SER A 45 -31.44 21.12 -23.58
N THR A 46 -31.86 21.96 -22.64
CA THR A 46 -32.68 21.68 -21.45
C THR A 46 -33.04 20.21 -21.17
N GLN A 47 -32.44 19.64 -20.13
CA GLN A 47 -33.24 18.95 -19.10
C GLN A 47 -32.80 19.40 -17.70
N LYS A 48 -33.62 20.31 -17.18
CA LYS A 48 -33.80 20.62 -15.78
C LYS A 48 -34.27 19.34 -15.06
N ILE A 49 -33.32 18.55 -14.57
CA ILE A 49 -33.57 17.60 -13.49
C ILE A 49 -33.03 18.28 -12.22
N ILE A 50 -33.98 18.84 -11.48
CA ILE A 50 -33.77 19.35 -10.14
C ILE A 50 -33.51 18.12 -9.26
N GLU A 51 -32.26 17.69 -9.17
CA GLU A 51 -31.82 16.91 -8.01
C GLU A 51 -31.57 17.94 -6.91
N SER A 52 -32.54 18.07 -6.01
CA SER A 52 -32.39 18.82 -4.78
C SER A 52 -31.26 18.19 -3.97
N ARG A 53 -30.03 18.61 -4.21
CA ARG A 53 -28.91 18.27 -3.33
C ARG A 53 -29.28 18.85 -1.97
N PRO A 54 -29.51 18.04 -0.91
CA PRO A 54 -29.55 18.61 0.42
C PRO A 54 -28.21 19.32 0.62
N SER A 55 -28.27 20.61 0.93
CA SER A 55 -27.08 21.39 1.30
C SER A 55 -26.25 20.54 2.26
N PRO A 56 -24.92 20.44 2.08
CA PRO A 56 -24.10 19.77 3.07
C PRO A 56 -24.35 20.46 4.40
N VAL A 57 -24.98 19.73 5.34
CA VAL A 57 -25.05 20.16 6.72
C VAL A 57 -23.60 20.50 7.11
N PRO A 58 -23.31 21.72 7.57
CA PRO A 58 -21.95 22.06 7.97
C PRO A 58 -21.50 20.99 8.97
N PRO A 59 -20.32 20.36 8.78
CA PRO A 59 -19.86 19.32 9.68
C PRO A 59 -19.91 19.90 11.10
N PRO A 60 -20.49 19.20 12.09
CA PRO A 60 -20.45 19.69 13.46
C PRO A 60 -18.98 19.86 13.83
N ALA A 61 -18.58 21.11 14.06
CA ALA A 61 -17.33 21.41 14.71
C ALA A 61 -17.33 20.71 16.07
N SER A 62 -16.26 19.96 16.36
CA SER A 62 -16.04 19.12 17.56
C SER A 62 -16.69 17.73 17.50
N SER A 63 -15.88 16.66 17.46
CA SER A 63 -15.38 16.16 18.74
C SER A 63 -14.05 15.40 18.60
N VAL A 64 -12.94 16.11 18.82
CA VAL A 64 -11.66 15.51 19.27
C VAL A 64 -11.87 14.38 20.30
N PRO A 65 -12.79 14.47 21.29
CA PRO A 65 -13.04 13.36 22.22
C PRO A 65 -13.59 12.08 21.56
N ALA A 66 -14.38 12.14 20.49
CA ALA A 66 -14.88 10.94 19.82
C ALA A 66 -13.76 10.23 19.06
N SER A 67 -12.93 10.98 18.32
CA SER A 67 -11.77 10.40 17.61
C SER A 67 -10.72 9.83 18.57
N ALA A 68 -10.58 10.40 19.77
CA ALA A 68 -9.70 9.87 20.83
C ALA A 68 -10.15 8.47 21.32
N VAL A 69 -11.47 8.25 21.46
CA VAL A 69 -12.01 6.94 21.81
C VAL A 69 -11.73 5.92 20.70
N LEU A 70 -11.92 6.29 19.43
CA LEU A 70 -11.60 5.42 18.29
C LEU A 70 -10.10 5.09 18.25
N LYS A 71 -9.23 6.08 18.41
CA LYS A 71 -7.78 5.85 18.46
C LYS A 71 -7.42 4.85 19.55
N LYS A 72 -7.97 5.02 20.76
CA LYS A 72 -7.73 4.09 21.87
C LYS A 72 -8.15 2.66 21.52
N LYS A 73 -9.33 2.46 20.93
CA LYS A 73 -9.79 1.13 20.46
C LYS A 73 -8.82 0.52 19.44
N ILE A 74 -8.31 1.33 18.50
CA ILE A 74 -7.35 0.88 17.48
C ILE A 74 -6.02 0.51 18.14
N ASP A 75 -5.51 1.33 19.05
CA ASP A 75 -4.25 1.05 19.75
C ASP A 75 -4.35 -0.27 20.54
N GLU A 76 -5.43 -0.47 21.29
CA GLU A 76 -5.70 -1.72 22.04
C GLU A 76 -5.76 -2.95 21.12
N LEU A 77 -6.31 -2.80 19.92
CA LEU A 77 -6.39 -3.86 18.93
C LEU A 77 -5.02 -4.18 18.28
N LEU A 78 -4.14 -3.18 18.16
CA LEU A 78 -2.82 -3.34 17.57
C LEU A 78 -1.75 -3.73 18.60
N MET A 79 -2.01 -3.59 19.90
CA MET A 79 -1.12 -4.04 20.96
C MET A 79 -0.80 -5.52 20.80
N GLY A 80 0.50 -5.85 20.72
CA GLY A 80 0.99 -7.22 20.54
C GLY A 80 0.95 -7.74 19.10
N THR A 81 0.57 -6.92 18.13
CA THR A 81 0.45 -7.34 16.73
C THR A 81 1.59 -6.81 15.87
N THR A 82 2.74 -7.49 15.93
CA THR A 82 3.98 -7.05 15.24
C THR A 82 4.11 -7.53 13.79
N MET A 83 3.41 -8.60 13.38
CA MET A 83 3.68 -9.26 12.09
C MET A 83 2.49 -9.23 11.14
N MET A 84 2.01 -8.03 10.81
CA MET A 84 1.00 -7.83 9.74
C MET A 84 1.55 -8.13 8.34
N PHE A 85 2.88 -8.24 8.18
CA PHE A 85 3.56 -8.29 6.88
C PHE A 85 4.54 -9.45 6.78
N ARG A 86 4.76 -9.91 5.54
CA ARG A 86 5.90 -10.79 5.24
C ARG A 86 7.22 -10.09 5.56
N ILE A 87 8.20 -10.85 6.03
CA ILE A 87 9.55 -10.37 6.39
C ILE A 87 10.13 -9.53 5.24
N ASN A 88 10.68 -8.35 5.58
CA ASN A 88 11.28 -7.40 4.64
C ASN A 88 10.38 -7.01 3.45
N SER A 89 9.05 -7.09 3.62
CA SER A 89 8.07 -6.80 2.58
C SER A 89 7.00 -5.84 3.10
N ALA A 90 6.30 -5.20 2.16
CA ALA A 90 5.04 -4.49 2.39
C ALA A 90 3.81 -5.37 2.08
N THR A 91 4.01 -6.66 1.88
CA THR A 91 2.93 -7.63 1.60
C THR A 91 2.23 -8.00 2.90
N LEU A 92 0.95 -7.66 3.00
CA LEU A 92 0.11 -8.03 4.14
C LEU A 92 -0.10 -9.55 4.20
N LEU A 93 -0.06 -10.09 5.42
CA LEU A 93 -0.41 -11.48 5.72
C LEU A 93 -1.92 -11.62 5.99
N PRO A 94 -2.50 -12.83 5.91
CA PRO A 94 -3.91 -13.05 6.23
C PRO A 94 -4.31 -12.57 7.63
N GLU A 95 -3.45 -12.77 8.63
CA GLU A 95 -3.63 -12.28 10.00
C GLU A 95 -3.66 -10.75 10.02
N GLY A 96 -2.77 -10.14 9.22
CA GLY A 96 -2.77 -8.73 8.81
C GLY A 96 -4.16 -8.21 8.47
N ASN A 97 -4.75 -8.87 7.48
CA ASN A 97 -6.05 -8.53 6.90
C ASN A 97 -7.19 -8.65 7.92
N ALA A 98 -7.16 -9.66 8.80
CA ALA A 98 -8.18 -9.87 9.82
C ALA A 98 -8.23 -8.71 10.83
N VAL A 99 -7.07 -8.27 11.32
CA VAL A 99 -6.98 -7.13 12.23
C VAL A 99 -7.37 -5.83 11.52
N LEU A 100 -6.93 -5.63 10.28
CA LEU A 100 -7.31 -4.46 9.49
C LEU A 100 -8.82 -4.41 9.15
N ASN A 101 -9.51 -5.55 9.08
CA ASN A 101 -10.97 -5.56 8.99
C ASN A 101 -11.59 -4.95 10.26
N SER A 102 -11.10 -5.32 11.44
CA SER A 102 -11.58 -4.75 12.70
C SER A 102 -11.27 -3.26 12.81
N VAL A 103 -10.09 -2.82 12.35
CA VAL A 103 -9.76 -1.39 12.24
C VAL A 103 -10.75 -0.69 11.30
N ALA A 104 -11.06 -1.27 10.13
CA ALA A 104 -12.03 -0.69 9.21
C ALA A 104 -13.41 -0.54 9.85
N THR A 105 -13.89 -1.53 10.60
CA THR A 105 -15.14 -1.45 11.36
C THR A 105 -15.12 -0.28 12.35
N ILE A 106 -14.02 -0.10 13.10
CA ILE A 106 -13.89 1.01 14.05
C ILE A 106 -13.91 2.37 13.31
N LEU A 107 -13.20 2.48 12.18
CA LEU A 107 -13.16 3.72 11.38
C LEU A 107 -14.49 4.06 10.69
N GLN A 108 -15.39 3.09 10.54
CA GLN A 108 -16.75 3.29 10.06
C GLN A 108 -17.70 3.80 11.15
N GLU A 109 -17.39 3.62 12.45
CA GLU A 109 -18.20 4.15 13.56
C GLU A 109 -18.25 5.69 13.55
N ASP A 110 -17.17 6.35 13.14
CA ASP A 110 -17.11 7.81 12.96
C ASP A 110 -16.52 8.16 11.59
N PRO A 111 -17.38 8.45 10.58
CA PRO A 111 -16.95 8.84 9.24
C PRO A 111 -16.24 10.20 9.17
N THR A 112 -16.24 11.00 10.23
CA THR A 112 -15.65 12.35 10.24
C THR A 112 -14.18 12.34 10.71
N ALA A 113 -13.78 11.33 11.47
CA ALA A 113 -12.42 11.18 11.96
C ALA A 113 -11.43 10.95 10.82
N ALA A 114 -10.30 11.68 10.85
CA ALA A 114 -9.18 11.49 9.94
C ALA A 114 -7.96 10.97 10.71
N PHE A 115 -7.16 10.12 10.06
CA PHE A 115 -6.03 9.44 10.66
C PHE A 115 -4.78 9.50 9.76
N GLU A 116 -3.62 9.54 10.38
CA GLU A 116 -2.33 9.21 9.78
C GLU A 116 -1.98 7.77 10.17
N VAL A 117 -1.52 7.00 9.18
CA VAL A 117 -0.98 5.66 9.34
C VAL A 117 0.54 5.77 9.24
N GLY A 118 1.21 5.59 10.38
CA GLY A 118 2.66 5.59 10.51
C GLY A 118 3.23 4.19 10.38
N GLY A 119 4.20 3.99 9.50
CA GLY A 119 4.99 2.76 9.43
C GLY A 119 6.32 2.90 10.14
N HIS A 120 6.73 1.89 10.89
CA HIS A 120 8.00 1.84 11.62
C HIS A 120 8.79 0.56 11.28
N THR A 121 10.11 0.62 11.44
CA THR A 121 11.02 -0.52 11.33
C THR A 121 11.91 -0.61 12.57
N ASP A 122 12.55 -1.76 12.75
CA ASP A 122 13.71 -1.84 13.64
C ASP A 122 14.92 -1.11 13.03
N ASN A 123 16.04 -1.11 13.76
CA ASN A 123 17.29 -0.49 13.34
C ASN A 123 18.15 -1.38 12.42
N VAL A 124 17.65 -2.51 11.92
CA VAL A 124 18.42 -3.40 11.06
C VAL A 124 18.38 -2.87 9.63
N GLY A 125 19.54 -2.82 8.96
CA GLY A 125 19.66 -2.32 7.59
C GLY A 125 19.99 -0.83 7.50
N SER A 126 19.87 -0.27 6.30
CA SER A 126 20.19 1.14 6.04
C SER A 126 18.99 2.05 6.29
N GLU A 127 19.23 3.29 6.73
CA GLU A 127 18.19 4.29 6.93
C GLU A 127 17.33 4.52 5.67
N PRO A 128 17.88 4.71 4.45
CA PRO A 128 17.07 4.87 3.25
C PRO A 128 16.17 3.65 2.96
N THR A 129 16.69 2.44 3.17
CA THR A 129 15.90 1.21 2.99
C THR A 129 14.74 1.13 3.97
N ASN A 130 15.00 1.44 5.25
CA ASN A 130 14.00 1.43 6.31
C ASN A 130 12.93 2.51 6.09
N GLN A 131 13.33 3.68 5.61
CA GLN A 131 12.42 4.75 5.25
C GLN A 131 11.48 4.35 4.11
N ILE A 132 12.01 3.71 3.05
CA ILE A 132 11.20 3.22 1.93
C ILE A 132 10.25 2.10 2.39
N LEU A 133 10.76 1.11 3.12
CA LEU A 133 9.98 -0.04 3.57
C LEU A 133 8.83 0.37 4.50
N SER A 134 9.10 1.25 5.46
CA SER A 134 8.06 1.77 6.36
C SER A 134 6.98 2.54 5.60
N ALA A 135 7.36 3.39 4.64
CA ALA A 135 6.41 4.14 3.82
C ALA A 135 5.53 3.20 2.96
N GLN A 136 6.13 2.17 2.36
CA GLN A 136 5.41 1.17 1.57
C GLN A 136 4.41 0.38 2.43
N ARG A 137 4.80 0.00 3.66
CA ARG A 137 3.91 -0.68 4.62
C ARG A 137 2.72 0.19 5.02
N ALA A 138 2.97 1.45 5.37
CA ALA A 138 1.92 2.40 5.68
C ALA A 138 0.95 2.59 4.50
N LYS A 139 1.49 2.67 3.27
CA LYS A 139 0.67 2.72 2.06
C LYS A 139 -0.17 1.46 1.86
N ALA A 140 0.41 0.26 2.03
CA ALA A 140 -0.32 -0.99 1.89
C ALA A 140 -1.50 -1.11 2.87
N VAL A 141 -1.34 -0.62 4.09
CA VAL A 141 -2.44 -0.54 5.08
C VAL A 141 -3.55 0.39 4.60
N ILE A 142 -3.20 1.59 4.10
CA ILE A 142 -4.20 2.52 3.58
C ILE A 142 -4.93 1.93 2.37
N ASP A 143 -4.21 1.35 1.42
CA ASP A 143 -4.80 0.73 0.23
C ASP A 143 -5.78 -0.39 0.64
N TYR A 144 -5.43 -1.18 1.66
CA TYR A 144 -6.33 -2.17 2.24
C TYR A 144 -7.57 -1.52 2.87
N LEU A 145 -7.43 -0.49 3.70
CA LEU A 145 -8.57 0.19 4.34
C LEU A 145 -9.49 0.86 3.32
N ILE A 146 -8.93 1.43 2.24
CA ILE A 146 -9.72 1.98 1.12
C ILE A 146 -10.51 0.87 0.43
N SER A 147 -9.93 -0.32 0.24
CA SER A 147 -10.66 -1.48 -0.29
C SER A 147 -11.84 -1.93 0.58
N LYS A 148 -11.84 -1.55 1.87
CA LYS A 148 -12.93 -1.77 2.83
C LYS A 148 -13.93 -0.61 2.90
N GLY A 149 -13.82 0.38 2.01
CA GLY A 149 -14.75 1.50 1.90
C GLY A 149 -14.39 2.72 2.74
N ILE A 150 -13.19 2.78 3.35
CA ILE A 150 -12.74 4.00 4.03
C ILE A 150 -12.34 5.04 2.99
N VAL A 151 -12.88 6.26 3.11
CA VAL A 151 -12.61 7.35 2.16
C VAL A 151 -11.14 7.77 2.24
N ALA A 152 -10.45 7.79 1.10
CA ALA A 152 -9.01 8.08 1.00
C ALA A 152 -8.61 9.42 1.65
N ASP A 153 -9.42 10.48 1.48
CA ASP A 153 -9.16 11.82 2.03
C ASP A 153 -9.08 11.87 3.56
N ARG A 154 -9.55 10.81 4.25
CA ARG A 154 -9.47 10.68 5.71
C ARG A 154 -8.15 10.07 6.16
N LEU A 155 -7.36 9.51 5.25
CA LEU A 155 -6.15 8.75 5.54
C LEU A 155 -4.92 9.46 4.98
N ALA A 156 -3.82 9.47 5.72
CA ALA A 156 -2.49 9.78 5.20
C ALA A 156 -1.51 8.69 5.61
N SER A 157 -0.57 8.36 4.73
CA SER A 157 0.52 7.43 5.08
C SER A 157 1.79 8.21 5.35
N LYS A 158 2.59 7.70 6.29
CA LYS A 158 3.93 8.20 6.54
C LYS A 158 4.86 7.07 6.96
N GLY A 159 6.04 7.02 6.35
CA GLY A 159 7.14 6.16 6.81
C GLY A 159 8.00 6.91 7.81
N TYR A 160 8.32 6.28 8.93
CA TYR A 160 9.24 6.81 9.94
C TYR A 160 10.57 6.05 9.99
N GLY A 161 10.70 4.96 9.22
CA GLY A 161 11.87 4.08 9.28
C GLY A 161 12.15 3.63 10.71
N ALA A 162 13.42 3.67 11.10
CA ALA A 162 13.89 3.31 12.43
C ALA A 162 13.98 4.52 13.39
N SER A 163 13.52 5.70 12.98
CA SER A 163 13.80 6.97 13.68
C SER A 163 12.98 7.16 14.97
N ARG A 164 11.93 6.36 15.17
CA ARG A 164 10.99 6.47 16.30
C ARG A 164 10.79 5.12 17.02
N PRO A 165 11.84 4.55 17.62
CA PRO A 165 11.71 3.31 18.38
C PRO A 165 10.85 3.54 19.63
N ILE A 166 9.99 2.57 19.95
CA ILE A 166 9.21 2.55 21.19
C ILE A 166 9.93 1.80 22.31
N THR A 167 10.84 0.88 21.95
CA THR A 167 11.70 0.14 22.88
C THR A 167 13.12 0.03 22.34
N GLU A 168 14.06 -0.43 23.17
CA GLU A 168 15.44 -0.61 22.74
C GLU A 168 15.56 -1.67 21.64
N ASN A 169 16.40 -1.42 20.63
CA ASN A 169 16.67 -2.39 19.55
C ASN A 169 17.77 -3.43 19.91
N SER A 170 18.23 -3.43 21.15
CA SER A 170 19.28 -4.32 21.65
C SER A 170 18.84 -5.79 21.67
N THR A 171 17.56 -6.05 21.95
CA THR A 171 16.96 -7.39 22.00
C THR A 171 16.12 -7.68 20.75
N GLU A 172 15.90 -8.96 20.44
CA GLU A 172 15.00 -9.34 19.35
C GLU A 172 13.57 -8.92 19.67
N GLU A 173 13.14 -9.10 20.91
CA GLU A 173 11.82 -8.70 21.40
C GLU A 173 11.58 -7.21 21.21
N GLY A 174 12.58 -6.37 21.51
CA GLY A 174 12.49 -4.93 21.30
C GLY A 174 12.44 -4.55 19.82
N ARG A 175 13.25 -5.20 18.97
CA ARG A 175 13.16 -5.02 17.51
C ARG A 175 11.80 -5.42 16.96
N GLN A 176 11.22 -6.52 17.43
CA GLN A 176 9.87 -6.94 17.07
C GLN A 176 8.85 -5.83 17.43
N GLN A 177 8.93 -5.29 18.65
CA GLN A 177 8.03 -4.21 19.05
C GLN A 177 8.18 -2.95 18.20
N ASN A 178 9.38 -2.64 17.70
CA ASN A 178 9.67 -1.51 16.82
C ASN A 178 9.26 -1.72 15.34
N ARG A 179 8.76 -2.90 14.96
CA ARG A 179 8.22 -3.15 13.61
C ARG A 179 6.70 -3.04 13.60
N GLN A 180 6.17 -1.87 13.95
CA GLN A 180 4.74 -1.63 14.11
C GLN A 180 4.12 -0.69 13.06
N ILE A 181 2.79 -0.71 13.03
CA ILE A 181 1.94 0.31 12.40
C ILE A 181 1.26 1.12 13.50
N GLU A 182 1.27 2.44 13.35
CA GLU A 182 0.66 3.39 14.29
C GLU A 182 -0.48 4.14 13.61
N PHE A 183 -1.55 4.43 14.37
CA PHE A 183 -2.62 5.33 13.93
C PHE A 183 -2.63 6.59 14.81
N SER A 184 -2.53 7.75 14.17
CA SER A 184 -2.57 9.05 14.85
C SER A 184 -3.73 9.88 14.31
N ILE A 185 -4.45 10.59 15.19
CA ILE A 185 -5.58 11.44 14.76
C ILE A 185 -5.04 12.64 13.98
N ARG A 186 -5.66 12.94 12.84
CA ARG A 186 -5.45 14.16 12.06
C ARG A 186 -6.62 15.11 12.31
N THR A 187 -6.35 16.28 12.87
CA THR A 187 -7.32 17.36 12.88
C THR A 187 -7.40 17.96 11.48
N LYS A 188 -8.56 17.91 10.83
CA LYS A 188 -8.84 18.75 9.65
C LYS A 188 -8.92 20.20 10.14
N GLY A 189 -7.78 20.88 10.28
CA GLY A 189 -7.72 22.26 10.77
C GLY A 189 -6.37 22.64 11.35
N ALA A 190 -5.43 22.93 10.46
CA ALA A 190 -4.28 23.85 10.57
C ALA A 190 -3.25 23.44 9.49
N GLN A 191 -3.65 23.56 8.23
CA GLN A 191 -2.65 23.73 7.16
C GLN A 191 -2.15 25.17 7.33
N SER A 192 -0.95 25.33 7.88
CA SER A 192 -0.20 26.59 7.92
C SER A 192 0.85 26.56 6.82
#